data_AF-A0A9N9X3S7-F1
#
_entry.id   AF-A0A9N9X3S7-F1
#
_cell.length_a   1.000
_cell.length_b   1.000
_cell.length_c   1.000
_cell.angle_alpha   90.00
_cell.angle_beta   90.00
_cell.angle_gamma   90.00
#
_symmetry.space_group_name_H-M   'P 1'
#
loop_
_entity.id
_entity.type
_entity.pdbx_description
1 polymer ?
#
loop_
_entity_poly.entity_id
_entity_poly.type
_entity_poly.pdbx_seq_one_letter_code
_entity_poly.pdbx_strand_id
1 'polypeptide(L)'
;MLTESGILHLKEGQSQQAFERLSSALALEPAFPKALLGIGYITQKHREFDVALTKYKTAIHYQPDSVALWNNIGMCFYAKQKYVASFLQSGIFPKLLKQTELTPIHEKGDENDIHNYRAIAVLNCVAKLFEFIFFDKMY
;
A
#
# COMPACT_ATOMS: atom_id res chain seq x y z
N MET A 1 -26.69 -8.51 6.49
CA MET A 1 -26.16 -9.23 5.32
C MET A 1 -24.91 -10.04 5.71
N LEU A 2 -24.58 -11.16 5.02
CA LEU A 2 -23.52 -12.11 5.44
C LEU A 2 -22.17 -11.45 5.80
N THR A 3 -21.82 -10.35 5.15
CA THR A 3 -20.62 -9.57 5.40
C THR A 3 -20.63 -8.77 6.70
N GLU A 4 -21.77 -8.21 7.09
CA GLU A 4 -21.91 -7.50 8.37
C GLU A 4 -21.78 -8.47 9.54
N SER A 5 -22.38 -9.66 9.42
CA SER A 5 -22.19 -10.75 10.38
C SER A 5 -20.73 -11.19 10.44
N GLY A 6 -20.06 -11.35 9.29
CA GLY A 6 -18.63 -11.68 9.26
C GLY A 6 -17.74 -10.62 9.92
N ILE A 7 -18.03 -9.33 9.73
CA ILE A 7 -17.31 -8.23 10.39
C ILE A 7 -17.60 -8.18 11.89
N LEU A 8 -18.81 -8.51 12.33
CA LEU A 8 -19.15 -8.61 13.74
C LEU A 8 -18.33 -9.71 14.43
N HIS A 9 -18.29 -10.90 13.84
CA HIS A 9 -17.48 -12.02 14.34
C HIS A 9 -15.97 -11.66 14.39
N LEU A 10 -15.48 -10.84 13.45
CA LEU A 10 -14.11 -10.32 13.50
C LEU A 10 -13.85 -9.44 14.72
N LYS A 11 -14.82 -8.59 15.10
CA LYS A 11 -14.71 -7.75 16.30
C LYS A 11 -14.75 -8.58 17.59
N GLU A 12 -15.48 -9.68 17.57
CA GLU A 12 -15.58 -10.63 18.69
C GLU A 12 -14.39 -11.61 18.76
N GLY A 13 -13.45 -11.55 17.82
CA GLY A 13 -12.28 -12.43 17.78
C GLY A 13 -12.56 -13.84 17.25
N GLN A 14 -13.76 -14.07 16.71
CA GLN A 14 -14.19 -15.36 16.17
C GLN A 14 -13.78 -15.50 14.70
N SER A 15 -12.48 -15.61 14.45
CA SER A 15 -11.89 -15.61 13.09
C SER A 15 -12.44 -16.72 12.18
N GLN A 16 -12.72 -17.91 12.72
CA GLN A 16 -13.25 -19.03 11.94
C GLN A 16 -14.67 -18.77 11.43
N GLN A 17 -15.57 -18.34 12.31
CA GLN A 17 -16.95 -18.02 11.94
C GLN A 17 -17.01 -16.82 11.00
N ALA A 18 -16.16 -15.81 11.23
CA ALA A 18 -16.01 -14.70 10.31
C ALA A 18 -15.58 -15.17 8.91
N PHE A 19 -14.60 -16.07 8.83
CA PHE A 19 -14.12 -16.61 7.56
C PHE A 19 -15.22 -17.33 6.80
N GLU A 20 -16.01 -18.17 7.46
CA GLU A 20 -17.15 -18.88 6.86
C GLU A 20 -18.18 -17.90 6.29
N ARG A 21 -18.60 -16.92 7.09
CA ARG A 21 -19.59 -15.92 6.66
C ARG A 21 -19.10 -15.06 5.50
N LEU A 22 -17.84 -14.63 5.54
CA LEU A 22 -17.24 -13.84 4.46
C LEU A 22 -17.00 -14.68 3.20
N SER A 23 -16.68 -15.97 3.34
CA SER A 23 -16.51 -16.89 2.21
C SER A 23 -17.85 -17.17 1.54
N SER A 24 -18.93 -17.38 2.31
CA SER A 24 -20.28 -17.48 1.75
C SER A 24 -20.68 -16.19 1.03
N ALA A 25 -20.29 -15.03 1.55
CA ALA A 25 -20.54 -13.76 0.85
C ALA A 25 -19.79 -13.67 -0.48
N LEU A 26 -18.54 -14.14 -0.55
CA LEU A 26 -17.79 -14.22 -1.81
C LEU A 26 -18.33 -15.28 -2.78
N ALA A 27 -18.96 -16.34 -2.28
CA ALA A 27 -19.61 -17.32 -3.15
C ALA A 27 -20.82 -16.72 -3.89
N LEU A 28 -21.51 -15.77 -3.25
CA LEU A 28 -22.61 -15.02 -3.86
C LEU A 28 -22.10 -13.88 -4.74
N GLU A 29 -21.11 -13.13 -4.25
CA GLU A 29 -20.51 -12.00 -4.97
C GLU A 29 -18.97 -12.09 -4.90
N PRO A 30 -18.32 -12.74 -5.89
CA PRO A 30 -16.88 -12.99 -5.90
C PRO A 30 -16.00 -11.74 -5.85
N ALA A 31 -16.58 -10.59 -6.21
CA ALA A 31 -15.94 -9.30 -6.30
C ALA A 31 -16.17 -8.39 -5.08
N PHE A 32 -16.80 -8.88 -4.01
CA PHE A 32 -17.24 -8.00 -2.93
C PHE A 32 -16.07 -7.48 -2.06
N PRO A 33 -15.76 -6.16 -2.08
CA PRO A 33 -14.50 -5.67 -1.52
C PRO A 33 -14.37 -5.82 -0.01
N LYS A 34 -15.47 -5.65 0.73
CA LYS A 34 -15.48 -5.81 2.20
C LYS A 34 -15.19 -7.26 2.61
N ALA A 35 -15.68 -8.24 1.83
CA ALA A 35 -15.41 -9.65 2.11
C ALA A 35 -13.96 -10.02 1.79
N LEU A 36 -13.42 -9.54 0.66
CA LEU A 36 -12.00 -9.70 0.31
C LEU A 36 -11.08 -9.09 1.37
N LEU A 37 -11.40 -7.89 1.86
CA LEU A 37 -10.64 -7.22 2.91
C LEU A 37 -10.71 -7.97 4.24
N GLY A 38 -11.89 -8.46 4.63
CA GLY A 38 -12.07 -9.24 5.85
C GLY A 38 -11.30 -10.57 5.83
N ILE A 39 -11.36 -11.32 4.72
CA ILE A 39 -10.58 -12.56 4.57
C ILE A 39 -9.08 -12.28 4.51
N GLY A 40 -8.66 -11.22 3.81
CA GLY A 40 -7.27 -10.77 3.80
C GLY A 40 -6.77 -10.45 5.20
N TYR A 41 -7.59 -9.82 6.03
CA TYR A 41 -7.26 -9.52 7.42
C TYR A 41 -7.14 -10.78 8.28
N ILE A 42 -8.05 -11.74 8.12
CA ILE A 42 -8.01 -13.04 8.82
C ILE A 42 -6.71 -13.77 8.48
N THR A 43 -6.42 -13.93 7.19
CA THR A 43 -5.20 -14.62 6.72
C THR A 43 -3.93 -13.89 7.15
N GLN A 44 -3.93 -12.56 7.16
CA GLN A 44 -2.85 -11.75 7.72
C GLN A 44 -2.63 -12.02 9.22
N LYS A 45 -3.71 -12.12 10.02
CA LYS A 45 -3.63 -12.47 11.45
C LYS A 45 -3.05 -13.87 11.67
N HIS A 46 -3.32 -14.80 10.76
CA HIS A 46 -2.72 -16.15 10.75
C HIS A 46 -1.28 -16.20 10.20
N ARG A 47 -0.68 -15.05 9.87
CA ARG A 47 0.66 -14.92 9.28
C ARG A 47 0.80 -15.50 7.87
N GLU A 48 -0.31 -15.76 7.20
CA GLU A 48 -0.37 -16.21 5.80
C GLU A 48 -0.32 -15.01 4.85
N PHE A 49 0.78 -14.26 4.92
CA PHE A 49 0.89 -12.94 4.27
C PHE A 49 0.76 -12.98 2.74
N ASP A 50 1.21 -14.06 2.08
CA ASP A 50 1.07 -14.23 0.62
C ASP A 50 -0.38 -14.42 0.19
N VAL A 51 -1.15 -15.17 0.96
CA VAL A 51 -2.58 -15.37 0.74
C VAL A 51 -3.32 -14.05 0.96
N ALA A 52 -3.00 -13.35 2.04
CA ALA A 52 -3.57 -12.03 2.34
C ALA A 52 -3.31 -11.02 1.21
N LEU A 53 -2.07 -10.93 0.73
CA LEU A 53 -1.70 -10.04 -0.38
C LEU A 53 -2.44 -10.38 -1.67
N THR A 54 -2.69 -11.66 -1.94
CA THR A 54 -3.49 -12.08 -3.11
C THR A 54 -4.94 -11.58 -3.00
N LYS A 55 -5.55 -11.67 -1.82
CA LYS A 55 -6.92 -11.16 -1.59
C LYS A 55 -6.96 -9.63 -1.65
N TYR A 56 -5.96 -8.96 -1.09
CA TYR A 56 -5.85 -7.50 -1.17
C TYR A 56 -5.63 -7.02 -2.60
N LYS A 57 -4.86 -7.72 -3.42
CA LYS A 57 -4.68 -7.41 -4.84
C LYS A 57 -6.03 -7.37 -5.58
N THR A 58 -6.91 -8.34 -5.33
CA THR A 58 -8.26 -8.32 -5.89
C THR A 58 -9.09 -7.14 -5.36
N ALA A 59 -9.02 -6.86 -4.06
CA ALA A 59 -9.76 -5.76 -3.44
C ALA A 59 -9.34 -4.36 -3.96
N ILE A 60 -8.07 -4.16 -4.31
CA ILE A 60 -7.54 -2.89 -4.85
C ILE A 60 -8.27 -2.49 -6.13
N HIS A 61 -8.65 -3.46 -6.98
CA HIS A 61 -9.35 -3.17 -8.24
C HIS A 61 -10.73 -2.52 -8.03
N TYR A 62 -11.34 -2.73 -6.86
CA TYR A 62 -12.66 -2.21 -6.55
C TYR A 62 -12.64 -1.03 -5.57
N GLN A 63 -11.61 -0.92 -4.74
CA GLN A 63 -11.43 0.16 -3.76
C GLN A 63 -9.99 0.68 -3.75
N PRO A 64 -9.53 1.30 -4.85
CA PRO A 64 -8.15 1.78 -4.97
C PRO A 64 -7.81 2.89 -3.95
N ASP A 65 -8.80 3.64 -3.48
CA ASP A 65 -8.61 4.76 -2.55
C ASP A 65 -8.80 4.38 -1.07
N SER A 66 -8.96 3.08 -0.77
CA SER A 66 -9.18 2.62 0.60
C SER A 66 -7.91 2.67 1.44
N VAL A 67 -7.83 3.65 2.34
CA VAL A 67 -6.71 3.82 3.28
C VAL A 67 -6.50 2.57 4.14
N ALA A 68 -7.60 1.94 4.60
CA ALA A 68 -7.53 0.72 5.40
C ALA A 68 -6.91 -0.45 4.64
N LEU A 69 -7.22 -0.59 3.34
CA LEU A 69 -6.66 -1.62 2.49
C LEU A 69 -5.15 -1.43 2.31
N TRP A 70 -4.70 -0.20 2.01
CA TRP A 70 -3.28 0.11 1.87
C TRP A 70 -2.49 -0.07 3.16
N ASN A 71 -3.08 0.28 4.30
CA ASN A 71 -2.47 0.02 5.60
C ASN A 71 -2.25 -1.48 5.83
N ASN A 72 -3.26 -2.31 5.54
CA ASN A 72 -3.15 -3.76 5.72
C ASN A 72 -2.10 -4.39 4.78
N ILE A 73 -2.02 -3.92 3.54
CA ILE A 73 -0.97 -4.33 2.58
C ILE A 73 0.42 -3.96 3.12
N GLY A 74 0.59 -2.73 3.60
CA GLY A 74 1.83 -2.27 4.23
C GLY A 74 2.23 -3.16 5.40
N MET A 75 1.29 -3.47 6.29
CA MET A 75 1.53 -4.36 7.43
C MET A 75 1.92 -5.79 7.01
N CYS A 76 1.36 -6.33 5.91
CA CYS A 76 1.82 -7.61 5.36
C CYS A 76 3.28 -7.53 4.87
N PHE A 77 3.66 -6.45 4.18
CA PHE A 77 5.04 -6.24 3.78
C PHE A 77 6.00 -6.01 4.96
N TYR A 78 5.52 -5.38 6.05
CA TYR A 78 6.23 -5.28 7.33
C TYR A 78 6.60 -6.62 7.85
N ALA A 79 5.59 -7.47 8.01
CA ALA A 79 5.75 -8.74 8.66
C ALA A 79 6.64 -9.67 7.82
N LYS A 80 6.62 -9.50 6.49
CA LYS A 80 7.53 -10.21 5.58
C LYS A 80 8.95 -9.65 5.54
N GLN A 81 9.27 -8.53 6.21
CA GLN A 81 10.53 -7.80 6.07
C GLN A 81 10.91 -7.49 4.60
N LYS A 82 9.91 -7.49 3.70
CA LYS A 82 10.09 -7.43 2.24
C LYS A 82 9.58 -6.11 1.65
N TYR A 83 9.51 -5.06 2.45
CA TYR A 83 9.02 -3.76 2.02
C TYR A 83 9.65 -3.26 0.75
N VAL A 84 10.99 -3.30 0.74
CA VAL A 84 11.77 -2.77 -0.35
C VAL A 84 11.84 -3.78 -1.51
N ALA A 85 11.87 -5.06 -1.18
CA ALA A 85 11.95 -6.13 -2.17
C ALA A 85 10.69 -6.23 -3.06
N SER A 86 9.48 -5.97 -2.55
CA SER A 86 8.27 -6.20 -3.34
C SER A 86 8.11 -5.24 -4.52
N PHE A 87 8.25 -3.93 -4.32
CA PHE A 87 8.14 -2.99 -5.43
C PHE A 87 9.36 -3.07 -6.36
N LEU A 88 10.56 -3.38 -5.83
CA LEU A 88 11.77 -3.58 -6.64
C LEU A 88 11.65 -4.82 -7.53
N GLN A 89 11.14 -5.92 -6.97
CA GLN A 89 10.97 -7.18 -7.70
C GLN A 89 9.85 -7.06 -8.75
N SER A 90 8.83 -6.23 -8.49
CA SER A 90 7.78 -5.95 -9.48
C SER A 90 8.17 -4.90 -10.52
N GLY A 91 9.16 -4.05 -10.24
CA GLY A 91 9.51 -2.86 -11.05
C GLY A 91 8.43 -1.76 -11.09
N ILE A 92 7.29 -1.95 -10.43
CA ILE A 92 6.17 -1.01 -10.46
C ILE A 92 6.26 -0.13 -9.22
N PHE A 93 6.85 1.05 -9.40
CA PHE A 93 6.86 2.08 -8.36
C PHE A 93 5.50 2.81 -8.30
N PRO A 94 4.93 3.02 -7.10
CA PRO A 94 3.74 3.86 -6.91
C PRO A 94 3.93 5.26 -7.51
N LYS A 95 2.86 5.83 -8.05
CA LYS A 95 2.91 7.16 -8.69
C LYS A 95 3.42 8.24 -7.74
N LEU A 96 3.09 8.15 -6.45
CA LEU A 96 3.55 9.06 -5.39
C LEU A 96 5.08 9.04 -5.22
N LEU A 97 5.74 7.90 -5.47
CA LEU A 97 7.21 7.79 -5.39
C LEU A 97 7.91 8.31 -6.64
N LYS A 98 7.18 8.46 -7.74
CA LYS A 98 7.69 8.99 -9.01
C LYS A 98 7.51 10.50 -9.14
N GLN A 99 6.83 11.12 -8.17
CA GLN A 99 6.60 12.56 -8.15
C GLN A 99 7.72 13.26 -7.39
N THR A 100 8.14 14.40 -7.94
CA THR A 100 9.12 15.31 -7.35
C THR A 100 8.52 16.70 -7.39
N GLU A 101 8.73 17.46 -6.32
CA GLU A 101 8.34 18.85 -6.27
C GLU A 101 9.48 19.71 -6.84
N LEU A 102 9.14 20.55 -7.81
CA LEU A 102 10.08 21.50 -8.40
C LEU A 102 9.88 22.85 -7.72
N THR A 103 10.89 23.28 -6.98
CA THR A 103 10.91 24.62 -6.40
C THR A 103 11.87 25.50 -7.21
N PRO A 104 11.38 26.61 -7.78
CA PRO A 104 12.26 27.59 -8.40
C PRO A 104 13.01 28.33 -7.28
N ILE A 105 14.34 28.32 -7.36
CA ILE A 105 15.21 29.08 -6.45
C ILE A 105 15.82 30.23 -7.25
N HIS A 106 15.64 31.44 -6.73
CA HIS A 106 16.26 32.64 -7.30
C HIS A 106 17.77 32.58 -7.09
N GLU A 107 18.53 32.82 -8.16
CA GLU A 107 19.99 32.84 -8.07
C GLU A 107 20.53 34.25 -7.79
N LYS A 108 20.62 35.09 -8.83
CA LYS A 108 21.12 36.48 -8.80
C LYS A 108 20.50 37.26 -9.96
N GLY A 109 20.35 38.58 -9.79
CA GLY A 109 19.75 39.46 -10.81
C GLY A 109 18.35 39.92 -10.40
N ASP A 110 17.58 40.43 -11.36
CA ASP A 110 16.22 40.93 -11.15
C ASP A 110 15.27 39.76 -10.79
N GLU A 111 14.50 39.92 -9.72
CA GLU A 111 13.52 38.93 -9.23
C GLU A 111 12.31 38.82 -10.17
N ASN A 112 12.09 39.78 -11.06
CA ASN A 112 10.98 39.74 -12.01
C ASN A 112 11.31 38.98 -13.31
N ASP A 113 12.57 38.60 -13.52
CA ASP A 113 13.01 37.86 -14.70
C ASP A 113 13.09 36.35 -14.40
N ILE A 114 12.27 35.57 -15.11
CA ILE A 114 12.17 34.12 -14.95
C ILE A 114 13.48 33.39 -15.29
N HIS A 115 14.37 34.00 -16.08
CA HIS A 115 15.66 33.41 -16.46
C HIS A 115 16.67 33.39 -15.30
N ASN A 116 16.42 34.18 -14.24
CA ASN A 116 17.25 34.23 -13.02
C ASN A 116 16.84 33.18 -11.97
N TYR A 117 15.91 32.29 -12.31
CA TYR A 117 15.48 31.20 -11.45
C TYR A 117 15.97 29.87 -12.00
N ARG A 118 16.50 29.04 -11.09
CA ARG A 118 16.82 27.65 -11.40
C ARG A 118 15.84 26.71 -10.71
N ALA A 119 15.29 25.78 -11.48
CA ALA A 119 14.44 24.73 -10.93
C ALA A 119 15.31 23.70 -10.18
N ILE A 120 15.03 23.52 -8.89
CA ILE A 120 15.63 22.46 -8.09
C ILE A 120 14.57 21.39 -7.81
N ALA A 121 14.91 20.15 -8.13
CA ALA A 121 14.13 18.98 -7.78
C ALA A 121 14.34 18.66 -6.30
N VAL A 122 13.31 18.89 -5.48
CA VAL A 122 13.31 18.41 -4.10
C VAL A 122 12.89 16.94 -4.14
N LEU A 123 13.88 16.06 -4.08
CA LEU A 123 13.65 14.63 -3.95
C LEU A 123 12.86 14.36 -2.68
N ASN A 124 11.83 13.51 -2.79
CA ASN A 124 11.09 13.04 -1.63
C ASN A 124 12.04 12.30 -0.66
N CYS A 125 11.69 12.29 0.62
CA CYS A 125 12.49 11.59 1.65
C CYS A 125 12.67 10.09 1.35
N VAL A 126 11.78 9.51 0.53
CA VAL A 126 11.84 8.11 0.10
C VAL A 126 13.06 7.85 -0.79
N ALA A 127 13.43 8.77 -1.69
CA ALA A 127 14.61 8.60 -2.53
C ALA A 127 15.92 8.55 -1.70
N LYS A 128 16.03 9.41 -0.68
CA LYS A 128 17.16 9.40 0.26
C LYS A 128 17.18 8.16 1.16
N LEU A 129 16.01 7.69 1.60
CA LEU A 129 15.88 6.43 2.34
C LEU A 129 16.30 5.23 1.49
N PHE A 130 15.96 5.20 0.20
CA PHE A 130 16.45 4.18 -0.72
C PHE A 130 17.96 4.24 -0.88
N GLU A 131 18.51 5.41 -1.18
CA GLU A 131 19.95 5.59 -1.31
C GLU A 131 20.67 5.09 -0.06
N PHE A 132 20.20 5.46 1.14
CA PHE A 132 20.75 5.00 2.42
C PHE A 132 20.65 3.48 2.62
N ILE A 133 19.51 2.86 2.29
CA ILE A 133 19.31 1.41 2.43
C ILE A 133 20.17 0.61 1.43
N PHE A 134 20.47 1.18 0.26
CA PHE A 134 21.23 0.52 -0.80
C PHE A 134 22.72 0.88 -0.83
N PHE A 135 23.14 1.93 -0.12
CA PHE A 135 24.53 2.39 -0.09
C PHE A 135 25.49 1.27 0.33
N ASP A 136 25.17 0.55 1.42
CA ASP A 136 25.96 -0.58 1.95
C ASP A 136 25.89 -1.87 1.10
N LYS A 137 25.04 -1.91 0.07
CA LYS A 137 24.92 -3.07 -0.84
C LYS A 137 25.51 -2.82 -2.23
N MET A 138 25.76 -1.57 -2.57
CA MET A 138 26.34 -1.17 -3.86
C MET A 138 27.83 -0.85 -3.77
N TYR A 139 28.33 -0.52 -2.57
CA TYR A 139 29.74 -0.29 -2.25
C TYR A 139 30.19 -1.27 -1.17
#